data_AF-A0A350PK88-F1
#
_entry.id   AF-A0A350PK88-F1
#
_cell.length_a   1.000
_cell.length_b   1.000
_cell.length_c   1.000
_cell.angle_alpha   90.00
_cell.angle_beta   90.00
_cell.angle_gamma   90.00
#
_symmetry.space_group_name_H-M   'P 1'
#
loop_
_entity.id
_entity.type
_entity.pdbx_description
1 polymer ?
#
loop_
_entity_poly.entity_id
_entity_poly.type
_entity_poly.pdbx_seq_one_letter_code
_entity_poly.pdbx_strand_id
1 'polypeptide(L)'
;MILLCYGTRPEWIKIKPLIKAFEGKIPFRVLFTGQHADISGGWFHDKLKITEGINRLDSIFSSVMNNMDFNEVSAVLVQGDTATCLAVGLSAFNHKVPVIHLEAGLRTYDLKHPYPEEGYRQML
;
A
#
# COMPACT_ATOMS: atom_id res chain seq x y z
N MET A 1 14.56 -2.78 7.51
CA MET A 1 13.35 -3.64 7.60
C MET A 1 12.42 -3.30 6.43
N ILE A 2 11.74 -4.27 5.84
CA ILE A 2 10.78 -4.01 4.73
C ILE A 2 9.39 -3.71 5.31
N LEU A 3 8.77 -2.62 4.87
CA LEU A 3 7.38 -2.30 5.23
C LEU A 3 6.43 -2.80 4.14
N LEU A 4 5.59 -3.78 4.44
CA LEU A 4 4.58 -4.30 3.52
C LEU A 4 3.25 -3.58 3.76
N CYS A 5 2.71 -2.95 2.73
CA CYS A 5 1.50 -2.14 2.84
C CYS A 5 0.34 -2.76 2.05
N TYR A 6 -0.85 -2.77 2.65
CA TYR A 6 -2.09 -3.14 1.97
C TYR A 6 -3.30 -2.36 2.50
N GLY A 7 -4.32 -2.16 1.67
CA GLY A 7 -5.55 -1.48 2.04
C GLY A 7 -6.80 -2.36 2.00
N THR A 8 -6.77 -3.49 1.31
CA THR A 8 -7.93 -4.29 0.94
C THR A 8 -7.71 -5.79 1.16
N ARG A 9 -8.81 -6.56 1.12
CA ARG A 9 -8.77 -8.02 1.24
C ARG A 9 -8.05 -8.71 0.04
N PRO A 10 -8.28 -8.34 -1.23
CA PRO A 10 -7.50 -8.89 -2.34
C PRO A 10 -6.00 -8.69 -2.19
N GLU A 11 -5.57 -7.50 -1.75
CA GLU A 11 -4.15 -7.23 -1.46
C GLU A 11 -3.62 -8.15 -0.34
N TRP A 12 -4.37 -8.29 0.76
CA TRP A 12 -4.00 -9.20 1.86
C TRP A 12 -3.76 -10.65 1.39
N ILE A 13 -4.69 -11.18 0.59
CA ILE A 13 -4.59 -12.56 0.07
C ILE A 13 -3.31 -12.74 -0.75
N LYS A 14 -2.91 -11.73 -1.52
CA LYS A 14 -1.72 -11.74 -2.38
C LYS A 14 -0.42 -11.58 -1.60
N ILE A 15 -0.39 -10.77 -0.53
CA ILE A 15 0.83 -10.58 0.29
C ILE A 15 1.04 -11.68 1.34
N LYS A 16 -0.02 -12.37 1.79
CA LYS A 16 0.06 -13.45 2.79
C LYS A 16 1.12 -14.54 2.49
N PRO A 17 1.22 -15.09 1.26
CA PRO A 17 2.28 -16.06 0.95
C PRO A 17 3.69 -15.45 1.03
N LEU A 18 3.84 -14.17 0.71
CA LEU A 18 5.13 -13.46 0.82
C LEU A 18 5.56 -13.27 2.28
N ILE A 19 4.62 -12.91 3.16
CA ILE A 19 4.87 -12.79 4.61
C ILE A 19 5.45 -14.11 5.15
N LYS A 20 4.83 -15.24 4.82
CA LYS A 20 5.32 -16.57 5.22
C LYS A 20 6.73 -16.85 4.70
N ALA A 21 7.07 -16.37 3.50
CA ALA A 21 8.41 -16.54 2.95
C ALA A 21 9.45 -15.66 3.65
N PHE A 22 9.04 -14.52 4.22
CA PHE A 22 9.91 -13.58 4.93
C PHE A 22 10.19 -13.99 6.37
N GLU A 23 9.30 -14.74 7.02
CA GLU A 23 9.44 -15.20 8.40
C GLU A 23 10.81 -15.84 8.67
N GLY A 24 11.54 -15.29 9.65
CA GLY A 24 12.87 -15.74 10.06
C GLY A 24 14.01 -15.43 9.08
N LYS A 25 13.75 -14.77 7.95
CA LYS A 25 14.73 -14.51 6.89
C LYS A 25 14.93 -13.03 6.58
N ILE A 26 13.84 -12.27 6.52
CA ILE A 26 13.85 -10.85 6.16
C ILE A 26 13.08 -10.10 7.25
N PRO A 27 13.68 -9.13 7.95
CA PRO A 27 12.95 -8.31 8.91
C PRO A 27 11.86 -7.49 8.21
N PHE A 28 10.61 -7.62 8.63
CA PHE A 28 9.48 -6.93 8.02
C PHE A 28 8.45 -6.42 9.04
N ARG A 29 7.71 -5.39 8.64
CA ARG A 29 6.47 -4.94 9.28
C ARG A 29 5.34 -4.89 8.27
N VAL A 30 4.12 -4.91 8.77
CA VAL A 30 2.90 -4.94 7.95
C VAL A 30 2.01 -3.78 8.36
N LEU A 31 1.77 -2.87 7.43
CA LEU A 31 0.90 -1.71 7.58
C LEU A 31 -0.41 -1.94 6.85
N PHE A 32 -1.52 -1.79 7.58
CA PHE A 32 -2.86 -1.79 7.03
C PHE A 32 -3.42 -0.37 6.96
N THR A 33 -3.85 0.11 5.79
CA THR A 33 -4.41 1.46 5.64
C THR A 33 -5.93 1.51 5.71
N GLY A 34 -6.64 0.38 5.69
CA GLY A 34 -8.09 0.34 5.93
C GLY A 34 -8.95 0.98 4.84
N GLN A 35 -9.18 0.28 3.72
CA GLN A 35 -10.28 0.61 2.81
C GLN A 35 -11.63 0.01 3.24
N HIS A 36 -11.65 -1.10 3.99
CA HIS A 36 -12.87 -1.70 4.56
C HIS A 36 -12.67 -2.03 6.05
N ALA A 37 -13.61 -1.61 6.90
CA ALA A 37 -13.58 -1.84 8.34
C ALA A 37 -13.86 -3.31 8.73
N ASP A 38 -14.46 -4.10 7.83
CA ASP A 38 -14.90 -5.48 8.05
C ASP A 38 -13.94 -6.55 7.49
N ILE A 39 -12.62 -6.30 7.48
CA ILE A 39 -11.68 -7.38 7.14
C ILE A 39 -11.56 -8.33 8.35
N SER A 40 -12.49 -9.28 8.43
CA SER A 40 -12.53 -10.39 9.38
C SER A 40 -11.40 -11.44 9.19
N GLY A 41 -10.23 -11.05 8.67
CA GLY A 41 -9.12 -12.01 8.46
C GLY A 41 -7.75 -11.47 8.03
N GLY A 42 -7.51 -10.15 8.10
CA GLY A 42 -6.20 -9.55 7.84
C GLY A 42 -5.36 -9.47 9.10
N TRP A 43 -4.04 -9.67 8.98
CA TRP A 43 -3.09 -9.44 10.08
C TRP A 43 -2.18 -8.25 9.74
N PHE A 44 -1.87 -7.43 10.73
CA PHE A 44 -1.02 -6.26 10.58
C PHE A 44 -0.32 -5.94 11.90
N HIS A 45 0.84 -5.30 11.82
CA HIS A 45 1.52 -4.71 12.98
C HIS A 45 0.96 -3.31 13.27
N ASP A 46 0.72 -2.56 12.20
CA ASP A 46 0.33 -1.15 12.26
C ASP A 46 -0.94 -0.93 11.45
N LYS A 47 -1.80 -0.02 11.94
CA LYS A 47 -2.99 0.42 11.22
C LYS A 47 -2.97 1.93 11.07
N LEU A 48 -2.99 2.40 9.84
CA LEU A 48 -3.16 3.81 9.55
C LEU A 48 -4.63 4.19 9.77
N LYS A 49 -4.85 5.26 10.54
CA LYS A 49 -6.19 5.84 10.68
C LYS A 49 -6.44 6.81 9.53
N ILE A 50 -7.37 6.46 8.66
CA ILE A 50 -7.78 7.36 7.57
C ILE A 50 -8.68 8.44 8.14
N THR A 51 -8.32 9.70 7.91
CA THR A 51 -9.14 10.85 8.25
C THR A 51 -10.42 10.86 7.43
N GLU A 52 -11.53 11.31 7.99
CA GLU A 52 -12.74 11.51 7.20
C GLU A 52 -12.64 12.81 6.38
N GLY A 53 -13.01 12.73 5.11
CA GLY A 53 -13.01 13.86 4.18
C GLY A 53 -14.07 13.66 3.09
N ILE A 54 -14.26 14.69 2.27
CA ILE A 54 -15.30 14.72 1.22
C ILE A 54 -15.09 13.59 0.21
N ASN A 55 -13.84 13.40 -0.23
CA ASN A 55 -13.44 12.32 -1.12
C ASN A 55 -12.59 11.30 -0.35
N ARG A 56 -12.97 10.03 -0.43
CA ARG A 56 -12.29 8.94 0.28
C ARG A 56 -10.87 8.68 -0.24
N LEU A 57 -10.64 8.82 -1.54
CA LEU A 57 -9.31 8.65 -2.13
C LEU A 57 -8.37 9.76 -1.63
N ASP A 58 -8.82 11.02 -1.67
CA ASP A 58 -8.04 12.16 -1.17
C ASP A 58 -7.72 12.01 0.32
N SER A 59 -8.67 11.49 1.08
CA SER A 59 -8.50 11.18 2.50
C SER A 59 -7.40 10.14 2.74
N ILE A 60 -7.34 9.10 1.91
CA ILE A 60 -6.27 8.08 1.95
C ILE A 60 -4.92 8.73 1.65
N PHE A 61 -4.84 9.53 0.57
CA PHE A 61 -3.61 10.24 0.22
C PHE A 61 -3.14 11.14 1.35
N SER A 62 -4.00 12.03 1.86
CA SER A 62 -3.66 12.93 2.95
C SER A 62 -3.21 12.19 4.20
N SER A 63 -3.91 11.11 4.57
CA SER A 63 -3.57 10.32 5.75
C SER A 63 -2.19 9.66 5.60
N VAL A 64 -1.89 9.06 4.45
CA VAL A 64 -0.59 8.43 4.18
C VAL A 64 0.52 9.48 4.12
N MET A 65 0.31 10.57 3.40
CA MET A 65 1.36 11.58 3.20
C MET A 65 1.76 12.28 4.50
N ASN A 66 0.84 12.40 5.47
CA ASN A 66 1.08 13.12 6.73
C ASN A 66 1.42 12.23 7.94
N ASN A 67 1.25 10.90 7.84
CA ASN A 67 1.37 10.03 9.02
C ASN A 67 2.27 8.80 8.82
N MET A 68 3.04 8.74 7.73
CA MET A 68 4.02 7.68 7.54
C MET A 68 5.32 8.00 8.27
N ASP A 69 5.82 7.01 9.02
CA ASP A 69 7.18 7.02 9.57
C ASP A 69 8.00 5.96 8.85
N PHE A 70 9.07 6.40 8.19
CA PHE A 70 10.00 5.54 7.47
C PHE A 70 11.32 5.31 8.21
N ASN A 71 11.44 5.72 9.47
CA ASN A 71 12.60 5.40 10.29
C ASN A 71 12.83 3.88 10.29
N GLU A 72 14.08 3.47 10.06
CA GLU A 72 14.51 2.06 9.98
C GLU A 72 13.86 1.22 8.84
N VAL A 73 13.06 1.86 7.98
CA VAL A 73 12.49 1.23 6.78
C VAL A 73 13.51 1.28 5.65
N SER A 74 13.96 0.11 5.21
CA SER A 74 14.96 -0.02 4.13
C SER A 74 14.34 -0.09 2.74
N ALA A 75 13.06 -0.49 2.67
CA ALA A 75 12.26 -0.49 1.46
C ALA A 75 10.78 -0.62 1.84
N VAL A 76 9.90 -0.15 0.95
CA VAL A 76 8.46 -0.30 1.08
C VAL A 76 7.95 -1.19 -0.04
N LEU A 77 7.14 -2.18 0.31
CA LEU A 77 6.46 -3.05 -0.64
C LEU A 77 4.99 -2.70 -0.70
N VAL A 78 4.54 -2.30 -1.89
CA VAL A 78 3.14 -2.00 -2.20
C VAL A 78 2.60 -3.03 -3.18
N GLN A 79 1.30 -3.31 -3.13
CA GLN A 79 0.67 -4.34 -3.95
C GLN A 79 -0.40 -3.74 -4.86
N GLY A 80 -0.33 -4.03 -6.16
CA GLY A 80 -1.42 -3.77 -7.09
C GLY A 80 -1.57 -2.30 -7.46
N ASP A 81 -2.80 -1.81 -7.48
CA ASP A 81 -3.19 -0.58 -8.15
C ASP A 81 -4.18 0.27 -7.34
N THR A 82 -4.24 0.08 -6.02
CA THR A 82 -5.13 0.84 -5.14
C THR A 82 -4.59 2.23 -4.84
N ALA A 83 -5.46 3.13 -4.34
CA ALA A 83 -5.02 4.43 -3.81
C ALA A 83 -3.98 4.29 -2.68
N THR A 84 -4.07 3.23 -1.87
CA THR A 84 -3.05 2.93 -0.87
C THR A 84 -1.71 2.62 -1.52
N CYS A 85 -1.70 1.80 -2.57
CA CYS A 85 -0.50 1.46 -3.31
C CYS A 85 0.23 2.71 -3.80
N LEU A 86 -0.48 3.60 -4.52
CA LEU A 86 0.14 4.83 -5.03
C LEU A 86 0.52 5.81 -3.90
N ALA A 87 -0.37 6.06 -2.93
CA ALA A 87 -0.10 7.03 -1.86
C ALA A 87 1.14 6.63 -1.03
N VAL A 88 1.26 5.34 -0.70
CA VAL A 88 2.41 4.82 0.05
C VAL A 88 3.67 4.87 -0.80
N GLY A 89 3.60 4.46 -2.07
CA GLY A 89 4.74 4.52 -2.99
C GLY A 89 5.27 5.94 -3.17
N LEU A 90 4.36 6.91 -3.36
CA LEU A 90 4.71 8.33 -3.48
C LEU A 90 5.29 8.91 -2.18
N SER A 91 4.71 8.56 -1.03
CA SER A 91 5.23 9.00 0.27
C SER A 91 6.64 8.45 0.52
N ALA A 92 6.88 7.17 0.20
CA ALA A 92 8.19 6.53 0.30
C ALA A 92 9.22 7.18 -0.65
N PHE A 93 8.82 7.46 -1.90
CA PHE A 93 9.65 8.16 -2.87
C PHE A 93 10.09 9.55 -2.35
N ASN A 94 9.16 10.33 -1.78
CA ASN A 94 9.47 11.64 -1.20
C ASN A 94 10.48 11.58 -0.05
N HIS A 95 10.51 10.46 0.68
CA HIS A 95 11.45 10.19 1.76
C HIS A 95 12.72 9.45 1.31
N LYS A 96 12.92 9.28 -0.01
CA LYS A 96 14.05 8.55 -0.61
C LYS A 96 14.14 7.09 -0.16
N VAL A 97 13.00 6.48 0.16
CA VAL A 97 12.89 5.06 0.51
C VAL A 97 12.57 4.26 -0.74
N PRO A 98 13.35 3.21 -1.07
CA PRO A 98 13.08 2.36 -2.23
C PRO A 98 11.68 1.75 -2.22
N VAL A 99 11.02 1.73 -3.38
CA VAL A 99 9.68 1.15 -3.57
C VAL A 99 9.79 -0.16 -4.34
N ILE A 100 9.16 -1.21 -3.80
CA ILE A 100 9.01 -2.53 -4.43
C ILE A 100 7.53 -2.67 -4.82
N HIS A 101 7.25 -2.69 -6.12
CA HIS A 101 5.89 -2.82 -6.63
C HIS A 101 5.55 -4.28 -6.93
N LEU A 102 4.78 -4.91 -6.05
CA LEU A 102 4.26 -6.25 -6.27
C LEU A 102 3.06 -6.19 -7.22
N GLU A 103 3.08 -7.04 -8.27
CA GLU A 103 2.10 -7.01 -9.38
C GLU A 103 2.26 -5.81 -10.32
N ALA A 104 3.51 -5.39 -10.57
CA ALA A 104 3.81 -4.34 -11.53
C ALA A 104 3.49 -4.72 -12.99
N GLY A 105 3.18 -3.71 -13.81
CA GLY A 105 3.18 -3.82 -15.27
C GLY A 105 1.83 -4.17 -15.95
N LEU A 106 0.75 -4.42 -15.21
CA LEU A 106 -0.58 -4.60 -15.82
C LEU A 106 -1.07 -3.27 -16.42
N ARG A 107 -1.61 -3.29 -17.64
CA ARG A 107 -2.05 -2.09 -18.35
C ARG A 107 -3.31 -2.33 -19.19
N THR A 108 -4.23 -1.37 -19.16
CA THR A 108 -5.30 -1.19 -20.17
C THR A 108 -5.04 -0.01 -21.09
N TYR A 109 -4.17 0.93 -20.67
CA TYR A 109 -3.93 2.23 -21.30
C TYR A 109 -5.17 3.13 -21.41
N ASP A 110 -6.26 2.79 -20.74
CA ASP A 110 -7.45 3.62 -20.61
C ASP A 110 -7.54 4.16 -19.18
N LEU A 111 -7.20 5.43 -19.00
CA LEU A 111 -7.24 6.10 -17.69
C LEU A 111 -8.65 6.18 -17.10
N LYS A 112 -9.70 5.93 -17.89
CA LYS A 112 -11.09 5.88 -17.42
C LYS A 112 -11.56 4.47 -17.11
N HIS A 113 -10.79 3.43 -17.47
CA HIS A 113 -11.21 2.05 -17.26
C HIS A 113 -10.04 1.06 -17.13
N PRO A 114 -9.89 0.39 -15.96
CA PRO A 114 -10.54 0.65 -14.68
C PRO A 114 -10.10 1.99 -14.06
N TYR A 115 -11.03 2.70 -13.41
CA TYR A 115 -10.79 3.98 -12.76
C TYR A 115 -10.94 3.86 -11.23
N PRO A 116 -9.96 4.37 -10.45
CA PRO A 116 -8.74 5.10 -10.85
C PRO A 116 -7.50 4.23 -11.10
N GLU A 117 -7.65 2.90 -11.10
CA GLU A 117 -6.55 1.94 -10.99
C GLU A 117 -5.52 2.03 -12.13
N GLU A 118 -5.95 2.24 -13.39
CA GLU A 118 -5.01 2.39 -14.51
C GLU A 118 -4.07 3.58 -14.32
N GLY A 119 -4.58 4.71 -13.84
CA GLY A 119 -3.74 5.88 -13.54
C GLY A 119 -2.75 5.57 -12.43
N TYR A 120 -3.19 4.90 -11.36
CA TYR A 120 -2.35 4.60 -10.21
C TYR A 120 -1.18 3.67 -10.55
N ARG A 121 -1.42 2.59 -11.28
CA ARG A 121 -0.34 1.65 -11.65
C ARG A 121 0.62 2.17 -12.72
N GLN A 122 0.27 3.23 -13.44
CA GLN A 122 1.17 3.94 -14.36
C GLN A 122 2.05 4.98 -13.65
N MET A 123 1.56 5.58 -12.56
CA MET A 123 2.30 6.58 -11.77
C MET A 123 3.29 5.96 -10.77
N LEU A 124 3.09 4.69 -10.41
CA LEU A 124 4.04 3.85 -9.70
C LEU A 124 5.11 3.28 -10.65
#